data_AF-A0AAP7UK59-F1
#
_entry.id   AF-A0AAP7UK59-F1
#
_cell.length_a   1.000
_cell.length_b   1.000
_cell.length_c   1.000
_cell.angle_alpha   90.00
_cell.angle_beta   90.00
_cell.angle_gamma   90.00
#
_symmetry.space_group_name_H-M   'P 1'
#
loop_
_entity.id
_entity.type
_entity.pdbx_description
1 polymer ?
#
loop_
_entity_poly.entity_id
_entity_poly.type
_entity_poly.pdbx_seq_one_letter_code
_entity_poly.pdbx_strand_id
1 'polypeptide(L)'
;MKSNDFMQLFGTGQPVKTPIGDCHFIKIKEYVDFSSDLQLMADNKDKIAESMRQVLKDKLDAQNIEEMVSGRNLFQLILMHPLYFEAYQSIFIKIFNDKEIMSKVSDENFLELRSLVLKMHLINEDKKSPNSEIEELNQISKELKSSDSGADLSDMISAVVATTGIDYSAINEWTLYQLYLTYHRIQKKVNHDASVIFATVSSEVKIDRWDDHIDLYAEEKHHLSHKDSESIKNLLG
;
A
#
# COMPACT_ATOMS: atom_id res chain seq x y z
N MET A 1 -4.79 -8.37 21.01
CA MET A 1 -5.61 -7.69 19.98
C MET A 1 -5.45 -8.44 18.68
N LYS A 2 -6.53 -8.73 17.96
CA LYS A 2 -6.39 -9.26 16.59
C LYS A 2 -5.80 -8.15 15.71
N SER A 3 -4.99 -8.49 14.71
CA SER A 3 -4.32 -7.53 13.82
C SER A 3 -5.25 -6.45 13.25
N ASN A 4 -6.53 -6.78 13.00
CA ASN A 4 -7.51 -5.85 12.44
C ASN A 4 -8.05 -4.79 13.42
N ASP A 5 -7.92 -4.99 14.74
CA ASP A 5 -8.42 -4.01 15.72
C ASP A 5 -7.47 -2.82 15.85
N PHE A 6 -6.17 -3.05 15.63
CA PHE A 6 -5.13 -2.02 15.73
C PHE A 6 -5.20 -1.02 14.57
N MET A 7 -5.44 -1.51 13.35
CA MET A 7 -5.50 -0.68 12.15
C MET A 7 -6.68 0.29 12.16
N GLN A 8 -7.76 -0.03 12.88
CA GLN A 8 -8.93 0.87 12.99
C GLN A 8 -8.58 2.19 13.68
N LEU A 9 -7.53 2.22 14.49
CA LEU A 9 -7.04 3.44 15.14
C LEU A 9 -6.32 4.38 14.16
N PHE A 10 -5.92 3.90 12.97
CA PHE A 10 -5.26 4.75 11.95
C PHE A 10 -6.20 5.85 11.44
N GLY A 11 -7.51 5.63 11.48
CA GLY A 11 -8.50 6.67 11.16
C GLY A 11 -8.42 7.90 12.07
N THR A 12 -7.83 7.78 13.26
CA THR A 12 -7.63 8.92 14.17
C THR A 12 -6.46 9.82 13.76
N GLY A 13 -5.56 9.33 12.89
CA GLY A 13 -4.32 10.02 12.52
C GLY A 13 -3.32 10.19 13.67
N GLN A 14 -3.59 9.58 14.84
CA GLN A 14 -2.69 9.66 15.99
C GLN A 14 -1.44 8.79 15.75
N PRO A 15 -0.27 9.21 16.25
CA PRO A 15 0.95 8.42 16.14
C PRO A 15 0.81 7.04 16.79
N VAL A 16 1.45 6.06 16.18
CA VAL A 16 1.54 4.69 16.69
C VAL A 16 2.74 4.59 17.62
N LYS A 17 2.50 4.18 18.87
CA LYS A 17 3.59 3.92 19.82
C LYS A 17 4.38 2.67 19.42
N THR A 18 5.69 2.79 19.33
CA THR A 18 6.62 1.68 19.09
C THR A 18 7.72 1.66 20.15
N PRO A 19 8.50 0.57 20.29
CA PRO A 19 9.62 0.52 21.23
C PRO A 19 10.71 1.58 20.98
N ILE A 20 10.81 2.11 19.75
CA ILE A 20 11.88 3.06 19.35
C ILE A 20 11.40 4.51 19.25
N GLY A 21 10.10 4.76 19.47
CA GLY A 21 9.48 6.08 19.40
C GLY A 21 8.06 6.05 18.87
N ASP A 22 7.46 7.23 18.72
CA ASP A 22 6.12 7.39 18.15
C ASP A 22 6.22 7.50 16.62
N CYS A 23 5.56 6.58 15.92
CA CYS A 23 5.54 6.49 14.46
C CYS A 23 4.37 7.31 13.91
N HIS A 24 4.67 8.41 13.24
CA HIS A 24 3.71 9.35 12.67
C HIS A 24 3.37 8.99 11.23
N PHE A 25 2.19 9.41 10.77
CA PHE A 25 1.80 9.27 9.38
C PHE A 25 2.41 10.39 8.52
N ILE A 26 2.71 10.07 7.26
CA ILE A 26 2.96 11.07 6.22
C ILE A 26 1.60 11.65 5.78
N LYS A 27 1.52 12.98 5.70
CA LYS A 27 0.30 13.69 5.27
C LYS A 27 0.22 13.77 3.76
N ILE A 28 -0.98 13.91 3.21
CA ILE A 28 -1.21 13.99 1.76
C ILE A 28 -0.31 15.02 1.07
N LYS A 29 -0.16 16.21 1.65
CA LYS A 29 0.70 17.27 1.07
C LYS A 29 2.18 16.91 0.98
N GLU A 30 2.63 15.92 1.73
CA GLU A 30 4.02 15.51 1.86
C GLU A 30 4.32 14.29 0.97
N TYR A 31 3.31 13.64 0.40
CA TYR A 31 3.50 12.41 -0.38
C TYR A 31 4.35 12.61 -1.64
N VAL A 32 4.33 13.80 -2.25
CA VAL A 32 5.19 14.11 -3.41
C VAL A 32 6.67 13.95 -3.06
N ASP A 33 7.05 14.22 -1.82
CA ASP A 33 8.44 14.15 -1.37
C ASP A 33 8.88 12.72 -1.02
N PHE A 34 7.92 11.82 -0.72
CA PHE A 34 8.21 10.50 -0.13
C PHE A 34 7.66 9.32 -0.94
N SER A 35 6.91 9.55 -2.02
CA SER A 35 6.26 8.46 -2.78
C SER A 35 7.25 7.47 -3.37
N SER A 36 8.38 7.95 -3.88
CA SER A 36 9.43 7.09 -4.45
C SER A 36 10.12 6.25 -3.36
N ASP A 37 10.41 6.85 -2.21
CA ASP A 37 11.03 6.15 -1.08
C ASP A 37 10.10 5.08 -0.49
N LEU A 38 8.79 5.38 -0.40
CA LEU A 38 7.77 4.42 0.02
C LEU A 38 7.64 3.24 -0.95
N GLN A 39 7.76 3.47 -2.26
CA GLN A 39 7.77 2.40 -3.26
C GLN A 39 9.00 1.49 -3.09
N LEU A 40 10.18 2.06 -2.86
CA LEU A 40 11.39 1.27 -2.56
C LEU A 40 11.23 0.47 -1.27
N MET A 41 10.52 0.99 -0.27
CA MET A 41 10.23 0.25 0.96
C MET A 41 9.31 -0.95 0.74
N ALA A 42 8.42 -0.88 -0.26
CA ALA A 42 7.48 -1.96 -0.62
C ALA A 42 8.17 -3.17 -1.28
N ASP A 43 9.33 -2.95 -1.90
CA ASP A 43 10.10 -4.00 -2.58
C ASP A 43 10.43 -5.16 -1.64
N ASN A 44 10.27 -6.37 -2.15
CA ASN A 44 10.66 -7.58 -1.44
C ASN A 44 12.17 -7.83 -1.54
N LYS A 45 12.62 -8.76 -0.70
CA LYS A 45 14.01 -9.19 -0.62
C LYS A 45 14.60 -9.57 -1.99
N ASP A 46 13.86 -10.28 -2.83
CA ASP A 46 14.36 -10.78 -4.11
C ASP A 46 14.61 -9.63 -5.10
N LYS A 47 13.72 -8.64 -5.13
CA LYS A 47 13.88 -7.44 -5.97
C LYS A 47 15.07 -6.60 -5.52
N ILE A 48 15.25 -6.44 -4.20
CA ILE A 48 16.42 -5.74 -3.65
C ILE A 48 17.72 -6.51 -3.92
N ALA A 49 17.71 -7.83 -3.76
CA ALA A 49 18.85 -8.69 -4.06
C ALA A 49 19.24 -8.58 -5.54
N GLU A 50 18.27 -8.59 -6.45
CA GLU A 50 18.53 -8.42 -7.88
C GLU A 50 19.08 -7.02 -8.19
N SER A 51 18.50 -5.96 -7.61
CA SER A 51 19.02 -4.60 -7.74
C SER A 51 20.48 -4.51 -7.27
N MET A 52 20.81 -5.13 -6.14
CA MET A 52 22.18 -5.22 -5.64
C MET A 52 23.13 -5.92 -6.61
N ARG A 53 22.71 -7.05 -7.20
CA ARG A 53 23.52 -7.76 -8.21
C ARG A 53 23.83 -6.85 -9.39
N GLN A 54 22.85 -6.09 -9.89
CA GLN A 54 23.07 -5.16 -11.00
C GLN A 54 24.05 -4.04 -10.63
N VAL A 55 23.93 -3.47 -9.43
CA VAL A 55 24.84 -2.41 -8.94
C VAL A 55 26.29 -2.90 -8.79
N LEU A 56 26.48 -4.18 -8.44
CA LEU A 56 27.80 -4.77 -8.22
C LEU A 56 28.40 -5.41 -9.48
N LYS A 57 27.59 -5.66 -10.53
CA LYS A 57 27.99 -6.37 -11.75
C LYS A 57 29.22 -5.78 -12.45
N ASP A 58 29.36 -4.46 -12.40
CA ASP A 58 30.48 -3.76 -13.04
C ASP A 58 31.72 -3.64 -12.13
N LYS A 59 31.61 -4.07 -10.87
CA LYS A 59 32.64 -3.89 -9.82
C LYS A 59 33.27 -5.21 -9.36
N LEU A 60 32.53 -6.31 -9.44
CA LEU A 60 32.91 -7.61 -8.89
C LEU A 60 32.56 -8.72 -9.89
N ASP A 61 33.26 -9.85 -9.81
CA ASP A 61 32.85 -11.06 -10.52
C ASP A 61 31.60 -11.69 -9.89
N ALA A 62 30.94 -12.57 -10.66
CA ALA A 62 29.68 -13.19 -10.26
C ALA A 62 29.77 -14.00 -8.96
N GLN A 63 30.91 -14.64 -8.68
CA GLN A 63 31.07 -15.43 -7.45
C GLN A 63 31.11 -14.52 -6.22
N ASN A 64 31.90 -13.45 -6.29
CA ASN A 64 31.99 -12.46 -5.21
C ASN A 64 30.66 -11.74 -4.99
N ILE A 65 29.89 -11.46 -6.05
CA ILE A 65 28.54 -10.88 -5.92
C ILE A 65 27.62 -11.84 -5.16
N GLU A 66 27.59 -13.11 -5.54
CA GLU A 66 26.75 -14.08 -4.85
C GLU A 66 27.16 -14.27 -3.39
N GLU A 67 28.45 -14.31 -3.07
CA GLU A 67 28.90 -14.37 -1.67
C GLU A 67 28.46 -13.15 -0.86
N MET A 68 28.35 -11.97 -1.47
CA MET A 68 27.87 -10.75 -0.79
C MET A 68 26.36 -10.74 -0.57
N VAL A 69 25.59 -11.25 -1.53
CA VAL A 69 24.11 -11.14 -1.56
C VAL A 69 23.44 -12.36 -0.95
N SER A 70 23.92 -13.57 -1.26
CA SER A 70 23.31 -14.82 -0.81
C SER A 70 23.37 -14.98 0.70
N GLY A 71 22.28 -15.49 1.28
CA GLY A 71 22.17 -15.72 2.73
C GLY A 71 21.91 -14.47 3.59
N ARG A 72 22.01 -13.26 3.03
CA ARG A 72 21.64 -12.03 3.74
C ARG A 72 20.14 -11.95 3.98
N ASN A 73 19.73 -11.36 5.10
CA ASN A 73 18.32 -11.02 5.33
C ASN A 73 17.98 -9.66 4.69
N LEU A 74 16.69 -9.29 4.70
CA LEU A 74 16.21 -8.05 4.09
C LEU A 74 16.90 -6.81 4.69
N PHE A 75 17.01 -6.76 6.02
CA PHE A 75 17.63 -5.62 6.72
C PHE A 75 19.10 -5.43 6.31
N GLN A 76 19.87 -6.51 6.28
CA GLN A 76 21.27 -6.49 5.86
C GLN A 76 21.42 -6.03 4.41
N LEU A 77 20.56 -6.49 3.50
CA LEU A 77 20.59 -6.06 2.10
C LEU A 77 20.33 -4.55 1.97
N ILE A 78 19.38 -4.01 2.76
CA ILE A 78 19.08 -2.58 2.78
C ILE A 78 20.27 -1.77 3.28
N LEU A 79 20.90 -2.18 4.40
CA LEU A 79 22.08 -1.50 4.93
C LEU A 79 23.24 -1.45 3.93
N MET A 80 23.34 -2.45 3.06
CA MET A 80 24.40 -2.54 2.05
C MET A 80 24.07 -1.76 0.77
N HIS A 81 22.80 -1.48 0.48
CA HIS A 81 22.37 -0.90 -0.79
C HIS A 81 22.10 0.60 -0.63
N PRO A 82 22.93 1.51 -1.19
CA PRO A 82 22.83 2.94 -0.93
C PRO A 82 21.43 3.53 -1.19
N LEU A 83 20.85 3.21 -2.35
CA LEU A 83 19.50 3.68 -2.72
C LEU A 83 18.41 3.26 -1.70
N TYR A 84 18.40 1.99 -1.29
CA TYR A 84 17.40 1.52 -0.31
C TYR A 84 17.72 2.07 1.09
N PHE A 85 18.99 2.11 1.49
CA PHE A 85 19.37 2.69 2.77
C PHE A 85 18.89 4.15 2.90
N GLU A 86 19.14 4.97 1.89
CA GLU A 86 18.72 6.37 1.84
C GLU A 86 17.20 6.51 1.89
N ALA A 87 16.45 5.70 1.13
CA ALA A 87 14.99 5.69 1.16
C ALA A 87 14.42 5.32 2.54
N TYR A 88 14.95 4.24 3.15
CA TYR A 88 14.52 3.83 4.49
C TYR A 88 14.87 4.88 5.54
N GLN A 89 16.07 5.47 5.46
CA GLN A 89 16.50 6.54 6.36
C GLN A 89 15.60 7.77 6.23
N SER A 90 15.33 8.23 4.99
CA SER A 90 14.45 9.36 4.67
C SER A 90 13.07 9.19 5.32
N ILE A 91 12.43 8.04 5.09
CA ILE A 91 11.11 7.73 5.64
C ILE A 91 11.15 7.60 7.16
N PHE A 92 12.10 6.87 7.73
CA PHE A 92 12.17 6.68 9.18
C PHE A 92 12.43 8.00 9.92
N ILE A 93 13.31 8.87 9.40
CA ILE A 93 13.53 10.20 9.98
C ILE A 93 12.22 11.01 9.93
N LYS A 94 11.49 10.95 8.82
CA LYS A 94 10.22 11.66 8.66
C LYS A 94 9.16 11.21 9.66
N ILE A 95 8.91 9.90 9.75
CA ILE A 95 7.80 9.36 10.55
C ILE A 95 8.11 9.34 12.05
N PHE A 96 9.37 9.19 12.45
CA PHE A 96 9.76 9.22 13.87
C PHE A 96 10.16 10.61 14.35
N ASN A 97 10.34 11.57 13.42
CA ASN A 97 10.85 12.91 13.69
C ASN A 97 12.18 12.86 14.48
N ASP A 98 13.05 11.91 14.12
CA ASP A 98 14.32 11.63 14.79
C ASP A 98 15.41 11.36 13.76
N LYS A 99 16.42 12.23 13.69
CA LYS A 99 17.54 12.13 12.74
C LYS A 99 18.46 10.94 13.02
N GLU A 100 18.47 10.44 14.25
CA GLU A 100 19.33 9.34 14.70
C GLU A 100 18.59 8.01 14.79
N ILE A 101 17.34 7.95 14.29
CA ILE A 101 16.45 6.79 14.39
C ILE A 101 17.09 5.49 13.87
N MET A 102 17.93 5.57 12.84
CA MET A 102 18.59 4.41 12.25
C MET A 102 19.49 3.67 13.24
N SER A 103 20.00 4.35 14.27
CA SER A 103 20.79 3.71 15.35
C SER A 103 19.96 2.83 16.28
N LYS A 104 18.63 3.01 16.29
CA LYS A 104 17.66 2.26 17.10
C LYS A 104 17.00 1.12 16.32
N VAL A 105 17.14 1.11 15.00
CA VAL A 105 16.64 0.05 14.13
C VAL A 105 17.61 -1.11 14.16
N SER A 106 17.10 -2.30 14.44
CA SER A 106 17.85 -3.54 14.52
C SER A 106 17.18 -4.62 13.70
N ASP A 107 17.89 -5.73 13.47
CA ASP A 107 17.34 -6.85 12.70
C ASP A 107 16.06 -7.40 13.33
N GLU A 108 15.98 -7.38 14.67
CA GLU A 108 14.84 -7.89 15.42
C GLU A 108 13.57 -7.04 15.26
N ASN A 109 13.70 -5.72 15.16
CA ASN A 109 12.54 -4.81 15.07
C ASN A 109 12.21 -4.37 13.63
N PHE A 110 13.14 -4.54 12.70
CA PHE A 110 13.06 -3.98 11.36
C PHE A 110 11.80 -4.41 10.59
N LEU A 111 11.48 -5.70 10.59
CA LEU A 111 10.34 -6.23 9.84
C LEU A 111 8.99 -5.72 10.38
N GLU A 112 8.87 -5.58 11.70
CA GLU A 112 7.66 -5.07 12.33
C GLU A 112 7.47 -3.58 12.01
N LEU A 113 8.54 -2.80 12.09
CA LEU A 113 8.53 -1.38 11.76
C LEU A 113 8.21 -1.16 10.28
N ARG A 114 8.87 -1.89 9.38
CA ARG A 114 8.57 -1.83 7.94
C ARG A 114 7.12 -2.17 7.66
N SER A 115 6.61 -3.28 8.22
CA SER A 115 5.22 -3.68 8.02
C SER A 115 4.24 -2.62 8.52
N LEU A 116 4.53 -2.01 9.68
CA LEU A 116 3.74 -0.92 10.24
C LEU A 116 3.69 0.27 9.29
N VAL A 117 4.84 0.72 8.78
CA VAL A 117 4.92 1.86 7.85
C VAL A 117 4.12 1.58 6.59
N LEU A 118 4.32 0.42 5.96
CA LEU A 118 3.59 0.07 4.75
C LEU A 118 2.07 0.03 4.99
N LYS A 119 1.63 -0.55 6.10
CA LYS A 119 0.21 -0.56 6.49
C LYS A 119 -0.33 0.85 6.70
N MET A 120 0.38 1.70 7.45
CA MET A 120 -0.04 3.08 7.71
C MET A 120 -0.28 3.89 6.42
N HIS A 121 0.43 3.54 5.34
CA HIS A 121 0.35 4.22 4.04
C HIS A 121 -0.43 3.43 2.99
N LEU A 122 -1.17 2.38 3.37
CA LEU A 122 -1.98 1.53 2.49
C LEU A 122 -1.17 0.83 1.37
N ILE A 123 0.10 0.54 1.63
CA ILE A 123 0.99 -0.10 0.67
C ILE A 123 1.07 -1.59 0.99
N ASN A 124 0.79 -2.42 -0.01
CA ASN A 124 0.99 -3.86 0.08
C ASN A 124 2.43 -4.20 -0.31
N GLU A 125 3.06 -5.10 0.45
CA GLU A 125 4.36 -5.66 0.07
C GLU A 125 4.22 -6.44 -1.24
N ASP A 126 5.20 -6.29 -2.13
CA ASP A 126 5.26 -7.09 -3.35
C ASP A 126 5.53 -8.55 -2.98
N LYS A 127 4.48 -9.35 -2.81
CA LYS A 127 4.62 -10.80 -2.66
C LYS A 127 4.90 -11.41 -4.03
N LYS A 128 6.10 -11.98 -4.22
CA LYS A 128 6.32 -12.92 -5.32
C LYS A 128 5.48 -14.17 -5.08
N SER A 129 4.67 -14.54 -6.06
CA SER A 129 4.04 -15.85 -6.07
C SER A 129 5.12 -16.89 -6.40
N PRO A 130 5.20 -18.04 -5.71
CA PRO A 130 6.23 -19.06 -5.98
C PRO A 130 6.20 -19.62 -7.41
N ASN A 131 5.12 -19.39 -8.15
CA ASN A 131 4.92 -19.86 -9.51
C ASN A 131 5.09 -18.70 -10.50
N SER A 132 6.05 -18.81 -11.42
CA SER A 132 6.38 -17.78 -12.42
C SER A 132 5.21 -17.46 -13.35
N GLU A 133 4.38 -18.44 -13.70
CA GLU A 133 3.17 -18.20 -14.52
C GLU A 133 2.12 -17.39 -13.76
N ILE A 134 2.00 -17.59 -12.43
CA ILE A 134 1.08 -16.83 -11.59
C ILE A 134 1.64 -15.42 -11.35
N GLU A 135 2.96 -15.24 -11.30
CA GLU A 135 3.60 -13.94 -11.21
C GLU A 135 3.38 -13.10 -12.49
N GLU A 136 3.54 -13.70 -13.67
CA GLU A 136 3.22 -13.07 -14.96
C GLU A 136 1.74 -12.69 -15.06
N LEU A 137 0.83 -13.59 -14.66
CA LEU A 137 -0.61 -13.30 -14.63
C LEU A 137 -0.97 -12.22 -13.60
N ASN A 138 -0.27 -12.16 -12.46
CA ASN A 138 -0.45 -11.11 -11.46
C ASN A 138 0.08 -9.76 -11.94
N GLN A 139 1.19 -9.74 -12.71
CA GLN A 139 1.71 -8.53 -13.34
C GLN A 139 0.77 -8.04 -14.44
N ILE A 140 0.32 -8.93 -15.33
CA ILE A 140 -0.67 -8.63 -16.37
C ILE A 140 -2.00 -8.17 -15.73
N SER A 141 -2.42 -8.77 -14.62
CA SER A 141 -3.61 -8.33 -13.87
C SER A 141 -3.42 -6.96 -13.22
N LYS A 142 -2.25 -6.65 -12.65
CA LYS A 142 -1.91 -5.32 -12.14
C LYS A 142 -1.90 -4.28 -13.27
N GLU A 143 -1.33 -4.61 -14.43
CA GLU A 143 -1.28 -3.73 -15.61
C GLU A 143 -2.68 -3.50 -16.20
N LEU A 144 -3.49 -4.54 -16.34
CA LEU A 144 -4.89 -4.43 -16.79
C LEU A 144 -5.74 -3.64 -15.78
N LYS A 145 -5.56 -3.84 -14.46
CA LYS A 145 -6.25 -3.07 -13.42
C LYS A 145 -5.80 -1.61 -13.36
N SER A 146 -4.54 -1.32 -13.71
CA SER A 146 -4.06 0.06 -13.85
C SER A 146 -4.60 0.76 -15.10
N SER A 147 -5.12 0.00 -16.07
CA SER A 147 -5.81 0.52 -17.25
C SER A 147 -7.33 0.60 -17.10
N ASP A 148 -7.89 -0.08 -16.09
CA ASP A 148 -9.31 -0.01 -15.76
C ASP A 148 -9.53 1.20 -14.84
N SER A 149 -10.53 2.01 -15.15
CA SER A 149 -10.75 3.36 -14.61
C SER A 149 -11.13 3.37 -13.12
N GLY A 150 -10.16 3.09 -12.25
CA GLY A 150 -10.25 3.41 -10.83
C GLY A 150 -10.29 4.92 -10.62
N ALA A 151 -10.96 5.37 -9.57
CA ALA A 151 -10.95 6.78 -9.20
C ALA A 151 -9.52 7.21 -8.82
N ASP A 152 -9.00 8.25 -9.43
CA ASP A 152 -7.69 8.78 -9.09
C ASP A 152 -7.72 9.47 -7.72
N LEU A 153 -6.54 9.72 -7.13
CA LEU A 153 -6.44 10.46 -5.85
C LEU A 153 -7.15 11.81 -5.93
N SER A 154 -7.06 12.50 -7.07
CA SER A 154 -7.78 13.76 -7.32
C SER A 154 -9.30 13.58 -7.27
N ASP A 155 -9.82 12.50 -7.85
CA ASP A 155 -11.26 12.20 -7.85
C ASP A 155 -11.73 11.90 -6.44
N MET A 156 -10.98 11.10 -5.68
CA MET A 156 -11.27 10.80 -4.28
C MET A 156 -11.33 12.07 -3.42
N ILE A 157 -10.34 12.96 -3.55
CA ILE A 157 -10.30 14.25 -2.86
C ILE A 157 -11.55 15.06 -3.25
N SER A 158 -11.84 15.18 -4.55
CA SER A 158 -12.98 15.96 -5.03
C SER A 158 -14.32 15.42 -4.50
N ALA A 159 -14.49 14.10 -4.44
CA ALA A 159 -15.69 13.45 -3.92
C ALA A 159 -15.86 13.70 -2.41
N VAL A 160 -14.77 13.66 -1.65
CA VAL A 160 -14.77 13.98 -0.22
C VAL A 160 -15.14 15.44 0.00
N VAL A 161 -14.51 16.38 -0.72
CA VAL A 161 -14.85 17.82 -0.63
C VAL A 161 -16.31 18.07 -0.96
N ALA A 162 -16.78 17.54 -2.09
CA ALA A 162 -18.15 17.75 -2.58
C ALA A 162 -19.21 17.20 -1.60
N THR A 163 -18.91 16.09 -0.92
CA THR A 163 -19.87 15.44 -0.02
C THR A 163 -19.82 15.99 1.40
N THR A 164 -18.64 16.35 1.90
CA THR A 164 -18.44 16.75 3.31
C THR A 164 -18.43 18.26 3.52
N GLY A 165 -18.20 19.04 2.46
CA GLY A 165 -18.01 20.49 2.54
C GLY A 165 -16.68 20.91 3.18
N ILE A 166 -15.72 19.98 3.33
CA ILE A 166 -14.40 20.25 3.89
C ILE A 166 -13.50 20.88 2.82
N ASP A 167 -12.72 21.89 3.20
CA ASP A 167 -11.79 22.56 2.29
C ASP A 167 -10.63 21.65 1.86
N TYR A 168 -10.15 21.83 0.63
CA TYR A 168 -8.96 21.13 0.11
C TYR A 168 -7.72 21.33 1.00
N SER A 169 -7.57 22.51 1.62
CA SER A 169 -6.47 22.81 2.54
C SER A 169 -6.51 21.95 3.80
N ALA A 170 -7.68 21.55 4.27
CA ALA A 170 -7.81 20.66 5.42
C ALA A 170 -7.46 19.21 5.04
N ILE A 171 -7.83 18.77 3.82
CA ILE A 171 -7.48 17.43 3.31
C ILE A 171 -5.96 17.27 3.18
N ASN A 172 -5.22 18.33 2.84
CA ASN A 172 -3.77 18.30 2.80
C ASN A 172 -3.11 17.88 4.14
N GLU A 173 -3.80 18.09 5.27
CA GLU A 173 -3.33 17.68 6.59
C GLU A 173 -3.75 16.25 6.97
N TRP A 174 -4.59 15.60 6.16
CA TRP A 174 -5.04 14.24 6.40
C TRP A 174 -3.97 13.23 6.01
N THR A 175 -4.08 12.06 6.63
CA THR A 175 -3.35 10.86 6.22
C THR A 175 -4.05 10.20 5.02
N LEU A 176 -3.30 9.42 4.23
CA LEU A 176 -3.91 8.65 3.14
C LEU A 176 -4.98 7.69 3.65
N TYR A 177 -4.74 7.07 4.82
CA TYR A 177 -5.70 6.20 5.48
C TYR A 177 -7.04 6.91 5.73
N GLN A 178 -7.00 8.13 6.27
CA GLN A 178 -8.21 8.92 6.55
C GLN A 178 -8.98 9.28 5.28
N LEU A 179 -8.28 9.67 4.21
CA LEU A 179 -8.89 9.97 2.93
C LEU A 179 -9.60 8.74 2.35
N TYR A 180 -8.89 7.62 2.24
CA TYR A 180 -9.44 6.38 1.69
C TYR A 180 -10.61 5.85 2.52
N LEU A 181 -10.49 5.84 3.85
CA LEU A 181 -11.58 5.42 4.74
C LEU A 181 -12.83 6.29 4.54
N THR A 182 -12.65 7.61 4.46
CA THR A 182 -13.75 8.56 4.29
C THR A 182 -14.39 8.39 2.91
N TYR A 183 -13.58 8.26 1.86
CA TYR A 183 -14.05 8.04 0.51
C TYR A 183 -14.89 6.75 0.38
N HIS A 184 -14.39 5.62 0.87
CA HIS A 184 -15.13 4.36 0.84
C HIS A 184 -16.38 4.39 1.74
N ARG A 185 -16.36 5.15 2.85
CA ARG A 185 -17.56 5.35 3.67
C ARG A 185 -18.63 6.14 2.93
N ILE A 186 -18.24 7.18 2.19
CA ILE A 186 -19.15 7.94 1.32
C ILE A 186 -19.75 7.03 0.25
N GLN A 187 -18.93 6.23 -0.43
CA GLN A 187 -19.44 5.26 -1.41
C GLN A 187 -20.46 4.29 -0.81
N LYS A 188 -20.18 3.69 0.35
CA LYS A 188 -21.14 2.80 1.02
C LYS A 188 -22.45 3.51 1.37
N LYS A 189 -22.39 4.76 1.81
CA LYS A 189 -23.58 5.56 2.10
C LYS A 189 -24.39 5.84 0.83
N VAL A 190 -23.75 6.29 -0.24
CA VAL A 190 -24.43 6.57 -1.53
C VAL A 190 -25.07 5.30 -2.08
N ASN A 191 -24.36 4.17 -2.05
CA ASN A 191 -24.89 2.87 -2.48
C ASN A 191 -26.07 2.42 -1.62
N HIS A 192 -25.99 2.60 -0.29
CA HIS A 192 -27.11 2.32 0.61
C HIS A 192 -28.34 3.18 0.27
N ASP A 193 -28.16 4.49 0.14
CA ASP A 193 -29.24 5.43 -0.17
C ASP A 193 -29.90 5.08 -1.52
N ALA A 194 -29.10 4.76 -2.54
CA ALA A 194 -29.59 4.30 -3.84
C ALA A 194 -30.37 2.98 -3.72
N SER A 195 -29.84 1.98 -3.00
CA SER A 195 -30.51 0.68 -2.79
C SER A 195 -31.83 0.84 -2.04
N VAL A 196 -31.93 1.76 -1.07
CA VAL A 196 -33.18 2.09 -0.38
C VAL A 196 -34.20 2.67 -1.36
N ILE A 197 -33.78 3.60 -2.23
CA ILE A 197 -34.67 4.18 -3.26
C ILE A 197 -35.15 3.09 -4.22
N PHE A 198 -34.27 2.24 -4.74
CA PHE A 198 -34.65 1.17 -5.65
C PHE A 198 -35.52 0.08 -4.98
N ALA A 199 -35.33 -0.18 -3.70
CA ALA A 199 -36.19 -1.08 -2.94
C ALA A 199 -37.65 -0.57 -2.82
N THR A 200 -37.90 0.74 -3.01
CA THR A 200 -39.27 1.27 -3.06
C THR A 200 -40.02 0.89 -4.34
N VAL A 201 -39.29 0.52 -5.41
CA VAL A 201 -39.84 0.20 -6.73
C VAL A 201 -39.62 -1.25 -7.15
N SER A 202 -38.74 -2.01 -6.47
CA SER A 202 -38.49 -3.43 -6.72
C SER A 202 -38.23 -4.21 -5.43
N SER A 203 -38.86 -5.38 -5.30
CA SER A 203 -38.70 -6.28 -4.14
C SER A 203 -37.41 -7.12 -4.18
N GLU A 204 -36.65 -7.08 -5.27
CA GLU A 204 -35.44 -7.90 -5.46
C GLU A 204 -34.14 -7.20 -5.03
N VAL A 205 -34.22 -5.95 -4.57
CA VAL A 205 -33.04 -5.15 -4.22
C VAL A 205 -32.60 -5.49 -2.80
N LYS A 206 -31.38 -6.01 -2.66
CA LYS A 206 -30.76 -6.21 -1.35
C LYS A 206 -30.21 -4.88 -0.83
N ILE A 207 -30.72 -4.45 0.32
CA ILE A 207 -30.21 -3.26 1.01
C ILE A 207 -29.04 -3.68 1.89
N ASP A 208 -27.82 -3.32 1.48
CA ASP A 208 -26.62 -3.51 2.28
C ASP A 208 -26.51 -2.43 3.36
N ARG A 209 -25.79 -2.69 4.45
CA ARG A 209 -25.65 -1.74 5.57
C ARG A 209 -24.55 -0.72 5.28
N TRP A 210 -24.86 0.56 5.47
CA TRP A 210 -23.89 1.64 5.24
C TRP A 210 -22.79 1.69 6.31
N ASP A 211 -23.05 1.15 7.52
CA ASP A 211 -22.13 1.13 8.66
C ASP A 211 -21.20 -0.08 8.69
N ASP A 212 -21.31 -0.99 7.70
CA ASP A 212 -20.47 -2.18 7.61
C ASP A 212 -18.98 -1.84 7.58
N HIS A 213 -18.17 -2.73 8.17
CA HIS A 213 -16.72 -2.62 8.21
C HIS A 213 -16.14 -2.41 6.80
N ILE A 214 -15.18 -1.49 6.68
CA ILE A 214 -14.44 -1.23 5.45
C ILE A 214 -13.07 -1.84 5.63
N ASP A 215 -12.78 -2.87 4.83
CA ASP A 215 -11.45 -3.45 4.74
C ASP A 215 -10.68 -2.76 3.62
N LEU A 216 -9.75 -1.87 4.00
CA LEU A 216 -8.91 -1.12 3.06
C LEU A 216 -7.75 -1.97 2.48
N TYR A 217 -7.53 -3.18 2.99
CA TYR A 217 -6.46 -4.07 2.55
C TYR A 217 -7.00 -5.34 1.88
N ALA A 218 -8.31 -5.44 1.70
CA ALA A 218 -8.90 -6.52 0.93
C ALA A 218 -8.38 -6.43 -0.51
N GLU A 219 -7.70 -7.48 -0.98
CA GLU A 219 -7.47 -7.64 -2.41
C GLU A 219 -8.85 -7.68 -3.08
N GLU A 220 -9.10 -6.74 -4.00
CA GLU A 220 -10.33 -6.76 -4.80
C GLU A 220 -10.46 -8.14 -5.45
N LYS A 221 -11.48 -8.88 -5.03
CA LYS A 221 -11.85 -10.18 -5.58
C LYS A 221 -12.49 -10.03 -6.96
N HIS A 222 -11.78 -9.40 -7.87
CA HIS A 222 -11.97 -9.57 -9.30
C HIS A 222 -10.91 -10.55 -9.79
N HIS A 223 -10.98 -11.79 -9.30
CA HIS A 223 -10.55 -12.91 -10.12
C HIS A 223 -11.51 -12.93 -11.31
N LEU A 224 -11.01 -12.57 -12.50
CA LEU A 224 -11.64 -12.96 -13.76
C LEU A 224 -11.97 -14.44 -13.61
N SER A 225 -13.26 -14.79 -13.62
CA SER A 225 -13.61 -16.19 -13.57
C SER A 225 -13.06 -16.85 -14.82
N HIS A 226 -12.83 -18.16 -14.78
CA HIS A 226 -12.39 -18.93 -15.95
C HIS A 226 -13.32 -18.71 -17.17
N LYS A 227 -14.56 -18.32 -16.90
CA LYS A 227 -15.61 -17.97 -17.87
C LYS A 227 -15.39 -16.63 -18.56
N ASP A 228 -14.83 -15.66 -17.85
CA ASP A 228 -14.52 -14.32 -18.37
C ASP A 228 -13.27 -14.38 -19.26
N SER A 229 -12.28 -15.20 -18.88
CA SER A 229 -11.10 -15.49 -19.71
C SER A 229 -11.42 -16.24 -21.01
N GLU A 230 -12.42 -17.14 -21.01
CA GLU A 230 -12.90 -17.79 -22.25
C GLU A 230 -13.70 -16.81 -23.14
N SER A 231 -14.47 -15.90 -22.53
CA SER A 231 -15.23 -14.89 -23.26
C SER A 231 -14.32 -13.90 -23.98
N ILE A 232 -13.21 -13.52 -23.34
CA ILE A 232 -12.19 -12.65 -23.95
C ILE A 232 -11.45 -13.36 -25.10
N LYS A 233 -11.11 -14.65 -24.94
CA LYS A 233 -10.52 -15.45 -26.03
C LYS A 233 -11.45 -15.54 -27.25
N ASN A 234 -12.75 -15.73 -27.03
CA ASN A 234 -13.72 -15.80 -28.12
C ASN A 234 -14.00 -14.44 -28.79
N LEU A 235 -13.73 -13.33 -28.11
CA LEU A 235 -13.89 -11.98 -28.65
C LEU A 235 -12.66 -11.47 -29.43
N LEU A 236 -11.47 -11.97 -29.10
CA LEU A 236 -10.21 -11.54 -29.73
C LEU A 236 -9.72 -12.44 -30.87
N GLY A 237 -10.36 -13.61 -31.08
CA GLY A 237 -10.05 -14.54 -32.17
C GLY A 237 -9.02 -15.59 -31.79
#